data_AF-E6RGA3-F1
#
_entry.id   AF-E6RGA3-F1
#
_cell.length_a   1.000
_cell.length_b   1.000
_cell.length_c   1.000
_cell.angle_alpha   90.00
_cell.angle_beta   90.00
_cell.angle_gamma   90.00
#
_symmetry.space_group_name_H-M   'P 1'
#
loop_
_entity.id
_entity.type
_entity.pdbx_description
1 polymer ?
#
loop_
_entity_poly.entity_id
_entity_poly.type
_entity_poly.pdbx_seq_one_letter_code
_entity_poly.pdbx_strand_id
1 'polypeptide(L)'
;MSLPARVRVTRPPLPLAPALRQAAARLCPAAPLDRLSSAALAIAGGAVIGAHLKWEEGEVQAIETGWRGRGIEEALASALTPAT
;
A
#
# COMPACT_ATOMS: atom_id res chain seq x y z
N MET A 1 15.96 0.92 7.75
CA MET A 1 15.32 2.24 7.60
C MET A 1 14.25 2.39 8.66
N SER A 2 14.15 3.53 9.35
CA SER A 2 13.13 3.74 10.39
C SER A 2 11.97 4.53 9.80
N LEU A 3 10.77 3.96 9.81
CA LEU A 3 9.55 4.67 9.41
C LEU A 3 9.26 5.81 10.41
N PRO A 4 8.57 6.89 9.99
CA PRO A 4 8.07 7.88 10.94
C PRO A 4 7.25 7.18 12.04
N ALA A 5 7.42 7.60 13.30
CA ALA A 5 6.96 6.87 14.49
C ALA A 5 5.45 6.50 14.53
N ARG A 6 4.62 7.06 13.64
CA ARG A 6 3.18 6.79 13.56
C ARG A 6 2.74 6.01 12.32
N VAL A 7 3.67 5.64 11.44
CA VAL A 7 3.37 4.93 10.20
C VAL A 7 3.51 3.43 10.44
N ARG A 8 2.47 2.67 10.07
CA ARG A 8 2.46 1.21 10.06
C ARG A 8 2.25 0.73 8.64
N VAL A 9 3.07 -0.21 8.18
CA VAL A 9 2.83 -0.93 6.93
C VAL A 9 2.15 -2.25 7.26
N THR A 10 1.10 -2.58 6.51
CA THR A 10 0.33 -3.81 6.69
C THR A 10 0.12 -4.49 5.35
N ARG A 11 0.04 -5.82 5.34
CA ARG A 11 -0.33 -6.62 4.17
C ARG A 11 -1.71 -7.24 4.42
N PRO A 12 -2.81 -6.54 4.10
CA PRO A 12 -4.15 -7.07 4.33
C PRO A 12 -4.42 -8.31 3.48
N PRO A 13 -5.30 -9.21 3.92
CA PRO A 13 -5.78 -10.31 3.09
C PRO A 13 -6.57 -9.77 1.90
N LEU A 14 -6.68 -10.60 0.85
CA LEU A 14 -7.49 -10.33 -0.33
C LEU A 14 -8.77 -11.19 -0.32
N PRO A 15 -9.92 -10.68 -0.80
CA PRO A 15 -10.13 -9.32 -1.31
C PRO A 15 -10.05 -8.26 -0.19
N LEU A 16 -9.68 -7.03 -0.57
CA LEU A 16 -9.60 -5.92 0.39
C LEU A 16 -10.98 -5.64 1.02
N ALA A 17 -11.00 -5.42 2.33
CA ALA A 17 -12.18 -4.94 3.03
C ALA A 17 -12.65 -3.59 2.44
N PRO A 18 -13.96 -3.26 2.48
CA PRO A 18 -14.52 -2.10 1.76
C PRO A 18 -13.78 -0.77 2.00
N ALA A 19 -13.43 -0.46 3.25
CA ALA A 19 -12.70 0.77 3.59
C ALA A 19 -11.27 0.81 2.98
N LEU A 20 -10.56 -0.33 3.00
CA LEU A 20 -9.22 -0.45 2.42
C LEU A 20 -9.28 -0.38 0.89
N ARG A 21 -10.31 -1.00 0.29
CA ARG A 21 -10.56 -0.92 -1.15
C ARG A 21 -10.82 0.52 -1.60
N GLN A 22 -11.65 1.26 -0.87
CA GLN A 22 -11.93 2.67 -1.18
C GLN A 22 -10.66 3.53 -1.11
N ALA A 23 -9.83 3.32 -0.08
CA ALA A 23 -8.56 4.03 0.03
C ALA A 23 -7.58 3.66 -1.10
N ALA A 24 -7.48 2.39 -1.46
CA ALA A 24 -6.68 1.92 -2.57
C ALA A 24 -7.15 2.51 -3.91
N ALA A 25 -8.47 2.59 -4.14
CA ALA A 25 -9.05 3.22 -5.34
C ALA A 25 -8.72 4.71 -5.43
N ARG A 26 -8.73 5.42 -4.29
CA ARG A 26 -8.38 6.84 -4.23
C ARG A 26 -6.90 7.09 -4.56
N LEU A 27 -6.00 6.25 -4.03
CA LEU A 27 -4.56 6.39 -4.22
C LEU A 27 -4.11 5.89 -5.60
N CYS A 28 -4.72 4.81 -6.08
CA CYS A 28 -4.36 4.09 -7.29
C CYS A 28 -5.60 3.89 -8.19
N PRO A 29 -6.16 4.95 -8.81
CA PRO A 29 -7.44 4.88 -9.51
C PRO A 29 -7.44 3.97 -10.74
N ALA A 30 -6.27 3.72 -11.34
CA ALA A 30 -6.12 2.84 -12.48
C ALA A 30 -5.86 1.36 -12.10
N ALA A 31 -5.73 1.04 -10.81
CA ALA A 31 -5.42 -0.32 -10.38
C ALA A 31 -6.66 -1.24 -10.48
N PRO A 32 -6.53 -2.45 -11.06
CA PRO A 32 -7.62 -3.41 -11.11
C PRO A 32 -7.80 -4.10 -9.75
N LEU A 33 -8.49 -3.45 -8.81
CA LEU A 33 -8.60 -3.88 -7.40
C LEU A 33 -9.20 -5.27 -7.19
N ASP A 34 -10.02 -5.75 -8.13
CA ASP A 34 -10.63 -7.09 -8.09
C ASP A 34 -9.67 -8.21 -8.57
N ARG A 35 -8.51 -7.84 -9.14
CA ARG A 35 -7.49 -8.77 -9.67
C ARG A 35 -6.17 -8.71 -8.93
N LEU A 36 -6.16 -8.11 -7.73
CA LEU A 36 -4.95 -8.02 -6.94
C LEU A 36 -4.47 -9.43 -6.56
N SER A 37 -3.17 -9.65 -6.72
CA SER A 37 -2.46 -10.83 -6.21
C SER A 37 -1.82 -10.53 -4.85
N SER A 38 -1.47 -9.26 -4.59
CA SER A 38 -1.02 -8.80 -3.28
C SER A 38 -1.23 -7.30 -3.09
N ALA A 39 -1.33 -6.87 -1.83
CA ALA A 39 -1.48 -5.46 -1.46
C ALA A 39 -0.73 -5.17 -0.16
N ALA A 40 -0.02 -4.04 -0.12
CA ALA A 40 0.56 -3.46 1.09
C ALA A 40 0.02 -2.05 1.26
N LEU A 41 -0.37 -1.69 2.49
CA LEU A 41 -0.97 -0.40 2.82
C LEU A 41 -0.21 0.25 3.98
N ALA A 42 0.13 1.53 3.80
CA ALA A 42 0.74 2.38 4.83
C ALA A 42 -0.35 3.19 5.53
N ILE A 43 -0.40 3.10 6.86
CA ILE A 43 -1.43 3.69 7.71
C ILE A 43 -0.79 4.65 8.70
N ALA A 44 -1.32 5.86 8.80
CA ALA A 44 -0.94 6.86 9.78
C ALA A 44 -2.19 7.58 10.32
N GLY A 45 -2.30 7.71 11.64
CA GLY A 45 -3.45 8.39 12.26
C GLY A 45 -4.81 7.77 11.93
N GLY A 46 -4.86 6.47 11.63
CA GLY A 46 -6.09 5.77 11.22
C GLY A 46 -6.46 5.91 9.74
N ALA A 47 -5.70 6.66 8.95
CA ALA A 47 -5.91 6.82 7.51
C ALA A 47 -4.85 6.05 6.70
N VAL A 48 -5.25 5.51 5.55
CA VAL A 48 -4.34 4.93 4.57
C VAL A 48 -3.71 6.06 3.76
N ILE A 49 -2.40 6.24 3.91
CA ILE A 49 -1.60 7.32 3.30
C ILE A 49 -0.76 6.85 2.11
N GLY A 50 -0.67 5.53 1.91
CA GLY A 50 0.09 4.94 0.81
C GLY A 50 -0.33 3.50 0.55
N ALA A 51 -0.15 3.07 -0.69
CA ALA A 51 -0.48 1.72 -1.14
C ALA A 51 0.56 1.24 -2.15
N HIS A 52 0.88 -0.05 -2.10
CA HIS A 52 1.56 -0.79 -3.16
C HIS A 52 0.69 -1.99 -3.50
N LEU A 53 0.25 -2.06 -4.74
CA LEU A 53 -0.70 -3.04 -5.25
C LEU A 53 -0.02 -3.83 -6.37
N LYS A 54 -0.19 -5.14 -6.38
CA LYS A 54 0.28 -6.03 -7.47
C LYS A 54 -0.87 -6.86 -8.02
N TRP A 55 -0.84 -7.10 -9.31
CA TRP A 55 -1.68 -8.05 -10.06
C TRP A 55 -0.80 -8.79 -11.07
N GLU A 56 -1.37 -9.72 -11.84
CA GLU A 56 -0.62 -10.55 -12.78
C GLU A 56 0.17 -9.74 -13.82
N GLU A 57 -0.45 -8.68 -14.35
CA GLU A 57 0.08 -7.90 -15.47
C GLU A 57 0.86 -6.65 -15.04
N GLY A 58 1.01 -6.39 -13.73
CA GLY A 58 1.71 -5.20 -13.27
C GLY A 58 1.58 -4.88 -11.78
N GLU A 59 2.15 -3.74 -11.42
CA GLU A 59 2.09 -3.20 -10.08
C GLU A 59 1.98 -1.67 -10.11
N VAL A 60 1.45 -1.10 -9.04
CA VAL A 60 1.45 0.35 -8.84
C VAL A 60 1.69 0.67 -7.38
N GLN A 61 2.45 1.74 -7.17
CA GLN A 61 2.70 2.31 -5.85
C GLN A 61 2.33 3.79 -5.84
N ALA A 62 1.61 4.20 -4.81
CA ALA A 62 1.23 5.59 -4.61
C ALA A 62 1.28 5.97 -3.13
N ILE A 63 1.76 7.18 -2.85
CA ILE A 63 1.84 7.76 -1.51
C ILE A 63 1.40 9.22 -1.58
N GLU A 64 0.63 9.65 -0.59
CA GLU A 64 0.25 11.05 -0.41
C GLU A 64 1.48 11.97 -0.35
N THR A 65 1.44 13.09 -1.07
CA THR A 65 2.60 13.96 -1.32
C THR A 65 3.35 14.38 -0.04
N GLY A 66 2.64 14.68 1.05
CA GLY A 66 3.26 15.09 2.33
C GLY A 66 4.04 13.98 3.07
N TRP A 67 3.87 12.73 2.64
CA TRP A 67 4.46 11.54 3.24
C TRP A 67 5.61 10.94 2.43
N ARG A 68 5.83 11.40 1.19
CA ARG A 68 6.88 10.91 0.29
C ARG A 68 8.29 11.17 0.83
N GLY A 69 9.23 10.32 0.44
CA GLY A 69 10.65 10.46 0.80
C GLY A 69 10.95 10.19 2.28
N ARG A 70 10.05 9.48 2.97
CA ARG A 70 10.17 9.13 4.40
C ARG A 70 10.45 7.64 4.64
N GLY A 71 10.86 6.90 3.62
CA GLY A 71 11.11 5.47 3.71
C GLY A 71 9.85 4.59 3.59
N ILE A 72 8.70 5.17 3.20
CA ILE A 72 7.42 4.46 3.16
C ILE A 72 7.32 3.63 1.87
N GLU A 73 7.84 4.17 0.77
CA GLU A 73 7.97 3.52 -0.53
C GLU A 73 8.73 2.19 -0.39
N GLU A 74 9.88 2.21 0.26
CA GLU A 74 10.74 1.05 0.47
C GLU A 74 10.09 0.04 1.43
N ALA A 75 9.41 0.53 2.48
CA ALA A 75 8.72 -0.34 3.42
C ALA A 75 7.51 -1.04 2.79
N LEU A 76 6.76 -0.34 1.94
CA LEU A 76 5.67 -0.92 1.16
C LEU A 76 6.17 -1.98 0.19
N ALA A 77 7.25 -1.69 -0.55
CA ALA A 77 7.85 -2.65 -1.47
C ALA A 77 8.36 -3.90 -0.73
N SER A 78 9.04 -3.70 0.40
CA SER A 78 9.57 -4.78 1.24
C SER A 78 8.46 -5.69 1.77
N ALA A 79 7.28 -5.14 2.09
CA ALA A 79 6.14 -5.93 2.60
C ALA A 79 5.57 -6.91 1.55
N LEU A 80 5.84 -6.67 0.26
CA LEU A 80 5.42 -7.54 -0.86
C LEU A 80 6.53 -8.44 -1.39
N THR A 81 7.76 -8.27 -0.92
CA THR A 81 8.87 -9.17 -1.24
C THR A 81 8.80 -10.40 -0.31
N PRO A 82 8.76 -11.63 -0.85
CA PRO A 82 8.86 -12.82 0.00
C PRO A 82 10.22 -12.84 0.71
N ALA A 83 10.22 -13.19 2.00
CA ALA A 83 11.47 -13.50 2.69
C ALA A 83 12.04 -14.79 2.06
N THR A 84 13.25 -14.71 1.51
CA THR A 84 13.99 -15.83 0.95
C THR A 84 14.32 -16.88 2.01
#